data_AF-A0A350UQD3-F1
#
_entry.id   AF-A0A350UQD3-F1
#
_cell.length_a   1.000
_cell.length_b   1.000
_cell.length_c   1.000
_cell.angle_alpha   90.00
_cell.angle_beta   90.00
_cell.angle_gamma   90.00
#
_symmetry.space_group_name_H-M   'P 1'
#
loop_
_entity.id
_entity.type
_entity.pdbx_description
1 polymer ?
#
loop_
_entity_poly.entity_id
_entity_poly.type
_entity_poly.pdbx_seq_one_letter_code
_entity_poly.pdbx_strand_id
1 'polypeptide(L)'
;MIPFNARIYIAPCLLLVAGLPGCGDPSPAEVTIEAERLRASFHPHQRRYLDSIETVNRLIPQSLAWLNGAAITAPRAQAIADAHMIMERWAQVHFIPRTMHEKLRSDRYRTRQVRDAHRRLLDHLKRNYFEWHDYQRYAQNAAESSMHNTPSGRLPPELEEFRRRLEARPPVDDRISPLLNELPRFLPAKTTNPHSVIHFSFLCPIPSPRGLSPSTTHPHPWLIHLRDCPSPFARAWAPAERHSGTPFGDGVP
;
A
#
# COMPACT_ATOMS: atom_id res chain seq x y z
N MET A 1 0.45 74.24 -14.34
CA MET A 1 0.34 73.60 -15.67
C MET A 1 0.99 72.22 -15.58
N ILE A 2 0.21 71.17 -15.88
CA ILE A 2 0.57 69.73 -15.86
C ILE A 2 0.59 69.26 -17.34
N PRO A 3 1.53 68.40 -17.79
CA PRO A 3 1.39 66.92 -17.78
C PRO A 3 2.66 66.22 -17.26
N PHE A 4 2.66 65.21 -16.36
CA PHE A 4 1.96 63.92 -16.32
C PHE A 4 1.94 63.18 -17.67
N ASN A 5 2.93 62.29 -17.88
CA ASN A 5 2.74 60.98 -18.53
C ASN A 5 4.05 60.17 -18.57
N ALA A 6 4.32 59.46 -17.48
CA ALA A 6 5.29 58.37 -17.45
C ALA A 6 4.68 57.20 -16.69
N ARG A 7 3.60 56.64 -17.23
CA ARG A 7 2.97 55.43 -16.69
C ARG A 7 2.45 54.57 -17.84
N ILE A 8 2.81 53.28 -17.74
CA ILE A 8 2.17 52.12 -18.38
C ILE A 8 2.66 51.77 -19.80
N TYR A 9 3.80 51.08 -19.92
CA TYR A 9 4.07 50.19 -21.08
C TYR A 9 4.96 48.96 -20.75
N ILE A 10 5.10 48.55 -19.48
CA ILE A 10 5.80 47.28 -19.14
C ILE A 10 4.83 46.15 -18.76
N ALA A 11 3.55 46.47 -18.54
CA ALA A 11 2.56 45.50 -18.07
C ALA A 11 1.95 44.53 -19.12
N PRO A 12 1.89 44.80 -20.45
CA PRO A 12 1.26 43.84 -21.36
C PRO A 12 2.22 42.74 -21.89
N CYS A 13 3.54 42.94 -21.86
CA CYS A 13 4.47 41.95 -22.42
C CYS A 13 4.75 40.74 -21.50
N LEU A 14 4.52 40.86 -20.18
CA LEU A 14 4.69 39.74 -19.24
C LEU A 14 3.46 38.81 -19.15
N LEU A 15 2.31 39.20 -19.71
CA LEU A 15 1.10 38.38 -19.71
C LEU A 15 1.00 37.41 -20.91
N LEU A 16 1.83 37.58 -21.95
CA LEU A 16 1.84 36.70 -23.13
C LEU A 16 2.75 35.47 -22.99
N VAL A 17 3.70 35.46 -22.06
CA VAL A 17 4.59 34.31 -21.81
C VAL A 17 4.02 33.36 -20.74
N ALA A 18 3.04 33.81 -19.94
CA ALA A 18 2.36 32.98 -18.94
C ALA A 18 1.15 32.20 -19.49
N GLY A 19 0.76 32.40 -20.76
CA GLY A 19 -0.52 31.93 -21.30
C GLY A 19 -0.52 30.59 -22.05
N LEU A 20 0.62 29.94 -22.30
CA LEU A 20 0.67 28.74 -23.16
C LEU A 20 1.40 27.48 -22.63
N PRO A 21 1.67 27.26 -21.33
CA PRO A 21 2.03 25.93 -20.86
C PRO A 21 0.75 25.16 -20.48
N GLY A 22 -0.11 24.77 -21.44
CA GLY A 22 -1.33 24.10 -20.98
C GLY A 22 -2.31 23.43 -21.94
N CYS A 23 -2.12 23.48 -23.26
CA CYS A 23 -3.08 22.89 -24.21
C CYS A 23 -2.46 22.05 -25.33
N GLY A 24 -1.22 21.59 -25.14
CA GLY A 24 -0.63 20.56 -25.99
C GLY A 24 -0.96 19.18 -25.44
N ASP A 25 -1.53 18.30 -26.25
CA ASP A 25 -1.53 16.87 -25.93
C ASP A 25 -0.08 16.41 -25.73
N PRO A 26 0.22 15.61 -24.69
CA PRO A 26 1.57 15.15 -24.45
C PRO A 26 2.06 14.33 -25.64
N SER A 27 3.31 14.56 -26.04
CA SER A 27 3.92 13.78 -27.11
C SER A 27 4.01 12.30 -26.72
N PRO A 28 3.98 11.36 -27.69
CA PRO A 28 4.16 9.93 -27.40
C PRO A 28 5.46 9.62 -26.65
N ALA A 29 6.51 10.41 -26.87
CA ALA A 29 7.78 10.29 -26.16
C ALA A 29 7.64 10.66 -24.67
N GLU A 30 6.92 11.75 -24.34
CA GLU A 30 6.65 12.14 -22.95
C GLU A 30 5.84 11.08 -22.20
N VAL A 31 4.80 10.52 -22.84
CA VAL A 31 4.01 9.42 -22.26
C VAL A 31 4.90 8.22 -21.94
N THR A 32 5.80 7.87 -22.85
CA THR A 32 6.74 6.76 -22.68
C THR A 32 7.71 7.01 -21.52
N ILE A 33 8.29 8.21 -21.43
CA ILE A 33 9.19 8.59 -20.33
C ILE A 33 8.46 8.52 -18.98
N GLU A 34 7.24 9.04 -18.89
CA GLU A 34 6.44 8.97 -17.66
C GLU A 34 6.05 7.55 -17.29
N ALA A 35 5.73 6.70 -18.27
CA ALA A 35 5.44 5.29 -18.07
C ALA A 35 6.65 4.54 -17.50
N GLU A 36 7.85 4.76 -18.05
CA GLU A 36 9.07 4.16 -17.51
C GLU A 36 9.37 4.67 -16.09
N ARG A 37 9.10 5.94 -15.80
CA ARG A 37 9.24 6.47 -14.44
C ARG A 37 8.29 5.77 -13.46
N LEU A 38 7.03 5.53 -13.84
CA LEU A 38 6.09 4.77 -13.01
C LEU A 38 6.55 3.33 -12.76
N ARG A 39 7.05 2.64 -13.80
CA ARG A 39 7.64 1.31 -13.64
C ARG A 39 8.84 1.32 -12.71
N ALA A 40 9.74 2.30 -12.89
CA ALA A 40 10.91 2.46 -12.04
C ALA A 40 10.56 2.73 -10.58
N SER A 41 9.51 3.51 -10.30
CA SER A 41 9.01 3.71 -8.93
C SER A 41 8.47 2.42 -8.29
N PHE A 42 7.80 1.56 -9.07
CA PHE A 42 7.23 0.30 -8.57
C PHE A 42 8.27 -0.82 -8.46
N HIS A 43 9.27 -0.87 -9.34
CA HIS A 43 10.23 -1.97 -9.46
C HIS A 43 10.90 -2.39 -8.14
N PRO A 44 11.39 -1.49 -7.26
CA PRO A 44 11.97 -1.85 -5.96
C PRO A 44 11.01 -2.59 -5.02
N HIS A 45 9.71 -2.53 -5.29
CA HIS A 45 8.64 -3.09 -4.48
C HIS A 45 8.08 -4.39 -5.07
N GLN A 46 8.22 -4.61 -6.39
CA GLN A 46 7.56 -5.69 -7.11
C GLN A 46 7.70 -7.06 -6.45
N ARG A 47 8.92 -7.47 -6.08
CA ARG A 47 9.14 -8.78 -5.43
C ARG A 47 8.33 -8.92 -4.14
N ARG A 48 8.40 -7.92 -3.24
CA ARG A 48 7.64 -7.95 -1.97
C ARG A 48 6.13 -7.97 -2.19
N TYR A 49 5.65 -7.28 -3.23
CA TYR A 49 4.23 -7.31 -3.59
C TYR A 49 3.81 -8.72 -4.03
N LEU A 50 4.57 -9.34 -4.93
CA LEU A 50 4.28 -10.70 -5.42
C LEU A 50 4.37 -11.74 -4.29
N ASP A 51 5.40 -11.65 -3.46
CA ASP A 51 5.55 -12.50 -2.27
C ASP A 51 4.31 -12.34 -1.35
N SER A 52 3.82 -11.11 -1.14
CA SER A 52 2.61 -10.86 -0.34
C SER A 52 1.37 -11.53 -0.90
N ILE A 53 1.20 -11.55 -2.22
CA ILE A 53 0.08 -12.22 -2.89
C ILE A 53 0.15 -13.72 -2.64
N GLU A 54 1.32 -14.31 -2.82
CA GLU A 54 1.54 -15.73 -2.59
C GLU A 54 1.32 -16.10 -1.11
N THR A 55 1.75 -15.24 -0.17
CA THR A 55 1.48 -15.44 1.25
C THR A 55 -0.01 -15.39 1.56
N VAL A 56 -0.74 -14.41 1.03
CA VAL A 56 -2.21 -14.30 1.23
C VAL A 56 -2.93 -15.52 0.67
N ASN A 57 -2.56 -15.97 -0.53
CA ASN A 57 -3.14 -17.17 -1.15
C ASN A 57 -2.88 -18.45 -0.34
N ARG A 58 -1.80 -18.50 0.44
CA ARG A 58 -1.52 -19.59 1.40
C ARG A 58 -2.25 -19.39 2.74
N LEU A 59 -2.39 -18.16 3.19
CA LEU A 59 -2.97 -17.84 4.50
C LEU A 59 -4.50 -17.98 4.52
N ILE A 60 -5.18 -17.74 3.41
CA ILE A 60 -6.64 -17.95 3.28
C ILE A 60 -7.03 -19.40 3.62
N PRO A 61 -6.52 -20.45 2.94
CA PRO A 61 -6.88 -21.82 3.25
C PRO A 61 -6.43 -22.27 4.64
N GLN A 62 -5.31 -21.75 5.16
CA GLN A 62 -4.88 -22.01 6.54
C GLN A 62 -5.88 -21.43 7.56
N SER A 63 -6.32 -20.19 7.34
CA SER A 63 -7.31 -19.54 8.20
C SER A 63 -8.64 -20.29 8.15
N LEU A 64 -9.06 -20.74 6.96
CA LEU A 64 -10.27 -21.57 6.80
C LEU A 64 -10.15 -22.92 7.49
N ALA A 65 -9.01 -23.60 7.37
CA ALA A 65 -8.78 -24.89 8.04
C ALA A 65 -8.85 -24.75 9.56
N TRP A 66 -8.29 -23.66 10.12
CA TRP A 66 -8.41 -23.34 11.53
C TRP A 66 -9.86 -23.03 11.92
N LEU A 67 -10.55 -22.14 11.20
CA LEU A 67 -11.95 -21.76 11.46
C LEU A 67 -12.92 -22.94 11.40
N ASN A 68 -12.70 -23.89 10.49
CA ASN A 68 -13.54 -25.08 10.33
C ASN A 68 -13.14 -26.25 11.24
N GLY A 69 -12.05 -26.11 12.01
CA GLY A 69 -11.52 -27.18 12.86
C GLY A 69 -11.16 -26.66 14.24
N ALA A 70 -9.87 -26.38 14.44
CA ALA A 70 -9.29 -26.08 15.75
C ALA A 70 -9.95 -24.89 16.46
N ALA A 71 -10.46 -23.88 15.74
CA ALA A 71 -11.20 -22.77 16.34
C ALA A 71 -12.48 -23.21 17.09
N ILE A 72 -13.05 -24.36 16.71
CA ILE A 72 -14.29 -24.90 17.25
C ILE A 72 -14.01 -26.03 18.26
N THR A 73 -13.05 -26.90 17.94
CA THR A 73 -12.88 -28.18 18.64
C THR A 73 -11.66 -28.24 19.55
N ALA A 74 -10.66 -27.38 19.36
CA ALA A 74 -9.45 -27.43 20.17
C ALA A 74 -9.69 -26.86 21.58
N PRO A 75 -8.88 -27.24 22.58
CA PRO A 75 -8.86 -26.57 23.87
C PRO A 75 -8.67 -25.06 23.69
N ARG A 76 -9.37 -24.26 24.51
CA ARG A 76 -9.36 -22.79 24.42
C ARG A 76 -7.95 -22.20 24.30
N ALA A 77 -7.01 -22.65 25.14
CA ALA A 77 -5.64 -22.14 25.12
C ALA A 77 -4.95 -22.37 23.76
N GLN A 78 -5.19 -23.53 23.13
CA GLN A 78 -4.66 -23.83 21.80
C GLN A 78 -5.32 -22.96 20.72
N ALA A 79 -6.65 -22.83 20.75
CA ALA A 79 -7.36 -22.01 19.78
C ALA A 79 -6.93 -20.53 19.81
N ILE A 80 -6.66 -19.98 21.00
CA ILE A 80 -6.11 -18.64 21.19
C ILE A 80 -4.68 -18.54 20.64
N ALA A 81 -3.83 -19.52 20.94
CA ALA A 81 -2.46 -19.54 20.43
C ALA A 81 -2.43 -19.60 18.89
N ASP A 82 -3.28 -20.42 18.29
CA ASP A 82 -3.42 -20.52 16.83
C ASP A 82 -3.95 -19.19 16.24
N ALA A 83 -4.92 -18.55 16.90
CA ALA A 83 -5.44 -17.24 16.51
C ALA A 83 -4.33 -16.18 16.50
N HIS A 84 -3.46 -16.15 17.53
CA HIS A 84 -2.30 -15.26 17.58
C HIS A 84 -1.35 -15.50 16.39
N MET A 85 -1.05 -16.76 16.07
CA MET A 85 -0.20 -17.07 14.91
C MET A 85 -0.82 -16.60 13.60
N ILE A 86 -2.13 -16.78 13.41
CA ILE A 86 -2.85 -16.33 12.21
C ILE A 86 -2.89 -14.81 12.15
N MET A 87 -3.13 -14.15 13.28
CA MET A 87 -3.11 -12.69 13.42
C MET A 87 -1.75 -12.11 13.01
N GLU A 88 -0.65 -12.66 13.51
CA GLU A 88 0.71 -12.21 13.16
C GLU A 88 1.00 -12.36 11.66
N ARG A 89 0.56 -13.46 11.04
CA ARG A 89 0.71 -13.67 9.59
C ARG A 89 -0.10 -12.67 8.78
N TRP A 90 -1.35 -12.39 9.18
CA TRP A 90 -2.15 -11.34 8.56
C TRP A 90 -1.56 -9.94 8.80
N ALA A 91 -0.93 -9.73 9.95
CA ALA A 91 -0.21 -8.51 10.26
C ALA A 91 0.92 -8.27 9.24
N GLN A 92 1.75 -9.28 9.01
CA GLN A 92 2.89 -9.19 8.09
C GLN A 92 2.48 -8.82 6.66
N VAL A 93 1.38 -9.38 6.14
CA VAL A 93 0.97 -9.14 4.75
C VAL A 93 0.29 -7.79 4.54
N HIS A 94 -0.53 -7.29 5.47
CA HIS A 94 -1.27 -6.03 5.26
C HIS A 94 -0.39 -4.77 5.30
N PHE A 95 0.78 -4.83 5.95
CA PHE A 95 1.73 -3.70 5.96
C PHE A 95 2.36 -3.42 4.60
N ILE A 96 2.48 -4.44 3.74
CA ILE A 96 3.12 -4.32 2.42
C ILE A 96 2.36 -3.34 1.51
N PRO A 97 1.06 -3.54 1.22
CA PRO A 97 0.31 -2.63 0.36
C PRO A 97 0.20 -1.22 0.96
N ARG A 98 0.11 -1.09 2.29
CA ARG A 98 0.14 0.22 2.98
C ARG A 98 1.44 0.96 2.71
N THR A 99 2.57 0.32 2.96
CA THR A 99 3.91 0.92 2.79
C THR A 99 4.13 1.33 1.33
N MET A 100 3.72 0.49 0.38
CA MET A 100 3.84 0.81 -1.05
C MET A 100 2.94 1.98 -1.44
N HIS A 101 1.69 2.00 -0.97
CA HIS A 101 0.78 3.12 -1.22
C HIS A 101 1.36 4.44 -0.71
N GLU A 102 1.92 4.45 0.51
CA GLU A 102 2.56 5.63 1.10
C GLU A 102 3.79 6.10 0.32
N LYS A 103 4.61 5.17 -0.19
CA LYS A 103 5.82 5.50 -0.98
C LYS A 103 5.50 6.00 -2.40
N LEU A 104 4.46 5.46 -3.02
CA LEU A 104 4.15 5.75 -4.43
C LEU A 104 3.22 6.97 -4.60
N ARG A 105 2.51 7.42 -3.55
CA ARG A 105 1.52 8.50 -3.67
C ARG A 105 2.11 9.89 -3.97
N SER A 106 3.41 10.10 -3.74
CA SER A 106 4.06 11.40 -3.96
C SER A 106 4.33 11.69 -5.44
N ASP A 107 4.35 10.65 -6.27
CA ASP A 107 4.68 10.79 -7.69
C ASP A 107 3.56 11.52 -8.44
N ARG A 108 3.94 12.47 -9.30
CA ARG A 108 3.00 13.27 -10.09
C ARG A 108 3.25 13.10 -11.58
N TYR A 109 2.26 12.58 -12.29
CA TYR A 109 2.31 12.35 -13.74
C TYR A 109 1.47 13.39 -14.47
N ARG A 110 2.02 13.96 -15.53
CA ARG A 110 1.37 14.98 -16.38
C ARG A 110 0.40 14.33 -17.35
N THR A 111 0.80 13.20 -17.92
CA THR A 111 0.02 12.50 -18.94
C THR A 111 -1.18 11.80 -18.31
N ARG A 112 -2.37 11.94 -18.93
CA ARG A 112 -3.61 11.36 -18.41
C ARG A 112 -3.51 9.84 -18.28
N GLN A 113 -2.94 9.18 -19.29
CA GLN A 113 -2.81 7.72 -19.34
C GLN A 113 -1.99 7.18 -18.16
N VAL A 114 -0.81 7.76 -17.89
CA VAL A 114 0.05 7.31 -16.78
C VAL A 114 -0.56 7.67 -15.43
N ARG A 115 -1.19 8.85 -15.30
CA ARG A 115 -1.94 9.24 -14.10
C ARG A 115 -3.10 8.29 -13.79
N ASP A 116 -3.83 7.85 -14.80
CA ASP A 116 -4.93 6.88 -14.63
C ASP A 116 -4.42 5.49 -14.25
N ALA A 117 -3.27 5.06 -14.77
CA ALA A 117 -2.61 3.84 -14.31
C ALA A 117 -2.11 3.96 -12.86
N HIS A 118 -1.45 5.06 -12.51
CA HIS A 118 -0.97 5.32 -11.15
C HIS A 118 -2.11 5.34 -10.13
N ARG A 119 -3.24 6.00 -10.45
CA ARG A 119 -4.44 5.98 -9.60
C ARG A 119 -4.98 4.57 -9.40
N ARG A 120 -5.12 3.79 -10.48
CA ARG A 120 -5.60 2.39 -10.40
C ARG A 120 -4.68 1.51 -9.55
N LEU A 121 -3.36 1.73 -9.65
CA LEU A 121 -2.37 1.08 -8.81
C LEU A 121 -2.60 1.41 -7.33
N LEU A 122 -2.71 2.70 -6.99
CA LEU A 122 -2.93 3.14 -5.61
C LEU A 122 -4.27 2.63 -5.05
N ASP A 123 -5.35 2.67 -5.85
CA ASP A 123 -6.66 2.14 -5.47
C ASP A 123 -6.63 0.64 -5.22
N HIS A 124 -5.83 -0.11 -5.98
CA HIS A 124 -5.63 -1.53 -5.76
C HIS A 124 -4.88 -1.79 -4.44
N LEU A 125 -3.76 -1.10 -4.20
CA LEU A 125 -3.01 -1.22 -2.94
C LEU A 125 -3.88 -0.85 -1.73
N LYS A 126 -4.62 0.25 -1.81
CA LYS A 126 -5.51 0.72 -0.73
C LYS A 126 -6.59 -0.32 -0.40
N ARG A 127 -7.25 -0.90 -1.41
CA ARG A 127 -8.27 -1.95 -1.21
C ARG A 127 -7.68 -3.18 -0.52
N ASN A 128 -6.54 -3.68 -1.00
CA ASN A 128 -5.88 -4.82 -0.39
C ASN A 128 -5.45 -4.54 1.05
N TYR A 129 -4.93 -3.34 1.33
CA TYR A 129 -4.57 -2.92 2.68
C TYR A 129 -5.77 -3.03 3.64
N PHE A 130 -6.91 -2.41 3.30
CA PHE A 130 -8.08 -2.43 4.18
C PHE A 130 -8.62 -3.85 4.38
N GLU A 131 -8.71 -4.63 3.31
CA GLU A 131 -9.24 -5.98 3.40
C GLU A 131 -8.35 -6.90 4.23
N TRP A 132 -7.04 -6.87 4.03
CA TRP A 132 -6.12 -7.72 4.82
C TRP A 132 -6.00 -7.26 6.27
N HIS A 133 -6.18 -5.95 6.52
CA HIS A 133 -6.29 -5.41 7.87
C HIS A 133 -7.57 -5.88 8.57
N ASP A 134 -8.72 -5.94 7.88
CA ASP A 134 -9.94 -6.54 8.45
C ASP A 134 -9.71 -8.01 8.85
N TYR A 135 -9.03 -8.80 8.02
CA TYR A 135 -8.71 -10.18 8.34
C TYR A 135 -7.77 -10.31 9.55
N GLN A 136 -6.79 -9.41 9.67
CA GLN A 136 -5.97 -9.32 10.88
C GLN A 136 -6.82 -9.00 12.11
N ARG A 137 -7.80 -8.09 12.01
CA ARG A 137 -8.69 -7.74 13.12
C ARG A 137 -9.56 -8.91 13.57
N TYR A 138 -10.12 -9.71 12.65
CA TYR A 138 -10.87 -10.91 13.04
C TYR A 138 -10.00 -11.89 13.83
N ALA A 139 -8.77 -12.13 13.38
CA ALA A 139 -7.83 -13.00 14.08
C ALA A 139 -7.37 -12.42 15.43
N GLN A 140 -7.20 -11.10 15.51
CA GLN A 140 -6.89 -10.39 16.75
C GLN A 140 -8.04 -10.53 17.76
N ASN A 141 -9.28 -10.30 17.34
CA ASN A 141 -10.45 -10.48 18.21
C ASN A 141 -10.55 -11.93 18.71
N ALA A 142 -10.27 -12.92 17.87
CA ALA A 142 -10.21 -14.32 18.29
C ALA A 142 -9.12 -14.59 19.34
N ALA A 143 -7.97 -13.92 19.21
CA ALA A 143 -6.84 -14.08 20.12
C ALA A 143 -7.04 -13.35 21.46
N GLU A 144 -7.66 -12.17 21.44
CA GLU A 144 -7.81 -11.28 22.60
C GLU A 144 -9.07 -11.55 23.43
N SER A 145 -10.10 -12.17 22.85
CA SER A 145 -11.43 -12.18 23.46
C SER A 145 -11.80 -13.44 24.25
N SER A 146 -12.90 -13.32 25.00
CA SER A 146 -13.66 -14.41 25.61
C SER A 146 -14.59 -15.12 24.60
N MET A 147 -14.31 -15.07 23.30
CA MET A 147 -15.06 -15.74 22.23
C MET A 147 -15.19 -17.26 22.38
N HIS A 148 -14.60 -17.84 23.41
CA HIS A 148 -14.78 -19.23 23.80
C HIS A 148 -15.95 -19.46 24.77
N ASN A 149 -16.78 -18.44 25.03
CA ASN A 149 -18.03 -18.57 25.76
C ASN A 149 -19.21 -19.00 24.86
N THR A 150 -19.00 -19.20 23.57
CA THR A 150 -20.00 -19.80 22.68
C THR A 150 -20.26 -21.27 23.04
N PRO A 151 -21.48 -21.78 22.80
CA PRO A 151 -21.77 -23.19 22.93
C PRO A 151 -20.76 -24.03 22.13
N SER A 152 -20.33 -25.15 22.70
CA SER A 152 -19.42 -26.08 22.05
C SER A 152 -19.93 -26.43 20.64
N GLY A 153 -19.02 -26.43 19.66
CA GLY A 153 -19.37 -26.76 18.27
C GLY A 153 -19.79 -25.58 17.39
N ARG A 154 -19.79 -24.34 17.88
CA ARG A 154 -20.11 -23.15 17.07
C ARG A 154 -19.03 -22.07 17.13
N LEU A 155 -18.82 -21.43 15.99
CA LEU A 155 -18.03 -20.21 15.91
C LEU A 155 -18.85 -19.02 16.45
N PRO A 156 -18.19 -18.04 17.08
CA PRO A 156 -18.76 -16.73 17.31
C PRO A 156 -19.20 -16.06 15.99
N PRO A 157 -20.22 -15.19 16.01
CA PRO A 157 -20.72 -14.52 14.79
C PRO A 157 -19.62 -13.79 13.99
N GLU A 158 -18.66 -13.15 14.66
CA GLU A 158 -17.55 -12.46 14.01
C GLU A 158 -16.63 -13.45 13.25
N LEU A 159 -16.37 -14.64 13.81
CA LEU A 159 -15.56 -15.66 13.15
C LEU A 159 -16.34 -16.39 12.05
N GLU A 160 -17.66 -16.48 12.15
CA GLU A 160 -18.51 -16.93 11.06
C GLU A 160 -18.51 -15.95 9.88
N GLU A 161 -18.54 -14.64 10.16
CA GLU A 161 -18.37 -13.61 9.12
C GLU A 161 -16.99 -13.72 8.49
N PHE A 162 -15.93 -13.86 9.30
CA PHE A 162 -14.57 -14.03 8.80
C PHE A 162 -14.46 -15.23 7.86
N ARG A 163 -14.97 -16.39 8.29
CA ARG A 163 -15.03 -17.61 7.47
C ARG A 163 -15.75 -17.35 6.15
N ARG A 164 -16.96 -16.76 6.19
CA ARG A 164 -17.76 -16.49 4.99
C ARG A 164 -17.03 -15.57 4.01
N ARG A 165 -16.35 -14.53 4.51
CA ARG A 165 -15.56 -13.60 3.67
C ARG A 165 -14.37 -14.31 3.03
N LEU A 166 -13.71 -15.22 3.74
CA LEU A 166 -12.61 -16.03 3.20
C LEU A 166 -13.10 -17.05 2.17
N GLU A 167 -14.23 -17.72 2.41
CA GLU A 167 -14.83 -18.69 1.47
C GLU A 167 -15.30 -18.03 0.17
N ALA A 168 -15.88 -16.84 0.26
CA ALA A 168 -16.33 -16.08 -0.90
C ALA A 168 -15.18 -15.45 -1.71
N ARG A 169 -13.95 -15.47 -1.18
CA ARG A 169 -12.82 -14.77 -1.79
C ARG A 169 -12.12 -15.64 -2.83
N PRO A 170 -12.04 -15.21 -4.10
CA PRO A 170 -11.18 -15.88 -5.06
C PRO A 170 -9.69 -15.71 -4.68
N PRO A 171 -8.80 -16.56 -5.20
CA PRO A 171 -7.37 -16.34 -5.11
C PRO A 171 -7.01 -14.91 -5.55
N VAL A 172 -6.04 -14.31 -4.85
CA VAL A 172 -5.53 -12.99 -5.17
C VAL A 172 -4.60 -13.10 -6.38
N ASP A 173 -4.89 -12.32 -7.41
CA ASP A 173 -4.09 -12.23 -8.63
C ASP A 173 -3.24 -10.95 -8.66
N ASP A 174 -2.14 -10.98 -9.42
CA ASP A 174 -1.35 -9.79 -9.72
C ASP A 174 -2.09 -8.87 -10.69
N ARG A 175 -2.64 -7.77 -10.15
CA ARG A 175 -3.32 -6.74 -10.94
C ARG A 175 -2.45 -5.54 -11.28
N ILE A 176 -1.26 -5.42 -10.69
CA ILE A 176 -0.39 -4.26 -10.90
C ILE A 176 0.55 -4.50 -12.09
N SER A 177 1.18 -5.67 -12.20
CA SER A 177 2.13 -5.90 -13.31
C SER A 177 1.46 -5.80 -14.69
N PRO A 178 0.26 -6.38 -14.93
CA PRO A 178 -0.43 -6.21 -16.21
C PRO A 178 -0.74 -4.74 -16.51
N LEU A 179 -1.24 -4.00 -15.51
CA LEU A 179 -1.54 -2.57 -15.62
C LEU A 179 -0.32 -1.74 -16.05
N LEU A 180 0.87 -2.07 -15.53
CA LEU A 180 2.11 -1.39 -15.90
C LEU A 180 2.67 -1.86 -17.26
N ASN A 181 2.37 -3.09 -17.66
CA ASN A 181 2.78 -3.65 -18.95
C ASN A 181 1.95 -3.09 -20.11
N GLU A 182 0.70 -2.68 -19.87
CA GLU A 182 -0.17 -2.03 -20.86
C GLU A 182 0.28 -0.60 -21.22
N LEU A 183 1.11 0.03 -20.40
CA LEU A 183 1.63 1.36 -20.70
C LEU A 183 2.64 1.30 -21.87
N PRO A 184 2.81 2.39 -22.65
CA PRO A 184 3.84 2.46 -23.68
C PRO A 184 5.22 2.14 -23.11
N ARG A 185 6.04 1.45 -23.91
CA ARG A 185 7.43 1.14 -23.58
C ARG A 185 8.35 1.88 -24.53
N PHE A 186 9.51 2.27 -24.03
CA PHE A 186 10.55 2.81 -24.89
C PHE A 186 11.06 1.68 -25.80
N LEU A 187 10.68 1.74 -27.07
CA LEU A 187 11.32 0.94 -28.11
C LEU A 187 12.53 1.75 -28.58
N PRO A 188 13.78 1.33 -28.30
CA PRO A 188 14.92 1.97 -28.90
C PRO A 188 14.71 1.92 -30.41
N ALA A 189 14.77 3.08 -31.07
CA ALA A 189 14.68 3.15 -32.52
C ALA A 189 15.67 2.11 -33.07
N LYS A 190 15.17 1.16 -33.86
CA LYS A 190 16.00 0.14 -34.49
C LYS A 190 16.93 0.90 -35.42
N THR A 191 18.16 1.17 -34.98
CA THR A 191 19.19 1.82 -35.76
C THR A 191 19.55 0.88 -36.90
N THR A 192 18.85 1.00 -38.03
CA THR A 192 19.19 0.31 -39.28
C THR A 192 20.41 0.93 -39.96
N ASN A 193 21.35 1.48 -39.19
CA ASN A 193 22.58 2.05 -39.73
C ASN A 193 23.79 1.24 -39.23
N PRO A 194 24.37 0.36 -40.06
CA PRO A 194 25.52 -0.47 -39.66
C PRO A 194 26.83 0.32 -39.48
N HIS A 195 26.84 1.65 -39.61
CA HIS A 195 28.07 2.46 -39.67
C HIS A 195 28.14 3.66 -38.72
N SER A 196 27.54 3.60 -37.53
CA SER A 196 27.73 4.66 -36.53
C SER A 196 27.94 4.09 -35.13
N VAL A 197 29.14 3.55 -34.90
CA VAL A 197 29.66 3.34 -33.55
C VAL A 197 30.06 4.70 -32.99
N ILE A 198 29.13 5.39 -32.32
CA ILE A 198 29.50 6.50 -31.45
C ILE A 198 29.81 5.89 -30.08
N HIS A 199 31.10 5.76 -29.81
CA HIS A 199 31.65 5.31 -28.53
C HIS A 199 31.39 6.39 -27.47
N PHE A 200 30.30 6.28 -26.70
CA PHE A 200 30.10 7.11 -25.51
C PHE A 200 30.87 6.49 -24.34
N SER A 201 32.12 6.91 -24.18
CA SER A 201 32.92 6.61 -22.98
C SER A 201 32.43 7.49 -21.82
N PHE A 202 31.49 6.99 -21.03
CA PHE A 202 31.20 7.55 -19.70
C PHE A 202 32.30 7.11 -18.72
N LEU A 203 33.38 7.90 -18.65
CA LEU A 203 34.32 7.85 -17.54
C LEU A 203 33.74 8.68 -16.38
N CYS A 204 32.97 8.06 -15.50
CA CYS A 204 32.79 8.56 -14.14
C CYS A 204 33.76 7.79 -13.23
N PRO A 205 34.75 8.45 -12.59
CA PRO A 205 35.58 7.79 -11.59
C PRO A 205 34.74 7.60 -10.31
N ILE A 206 34.58 6.35 -9.89
CA ILE A 206 34.03 5.99 -8.57
C ILE A 206 35.17 6.16 -7.56
N PRO A 207 35.09 7.04 -6.55
CA PRO A 207 35.98 6.97 -5.40
C PRO A 207 35.56 5.79 -4.52
N SER A 208 36.51 4.88 -4.31
CA SER A 208 36.39 3.71 -3.45
C SER A 208 36.69 4.10 -1.99
N PRO A 209 35.81 3.83 -1.01
CA PRO A 209 36.19 3.84 0.38
C PRO A 209 36.55 2.42 0.85
N ARG A 210 37.81 2.26 1.27
CA ARG A 210 38.29 1.11 2.03
C ARG A 210 37.75 1.15 3.46
N GLY A 211 37.32 -0.03 3.91
CA GLY A 211 37.65 -0.55 5.24
C GLY A 211 36.72 -0.14 6.37
N LEU A 212 35.96 -1.12 6.88
CA LEU A 212 35.71 -1.36 8.30
C LEU A 212 35.08 -2.76 8.44
N SER A 213 35.75 -3.64 9.20
CA SER A 213 35.17 -4.90 9.70
C SER A 213 33.95 -4.63 10.58
N PRO A 214 33.04 -5.60 10.69
CA PRO A 214 32.76 -6.08 12.04
C PRO A 214 32.59 -7.61 12.13
N SER A 215 33.21 -8.15 13.17
CA SER A 215 32.79 -9.38 13.82
C SER A 215 31.46 -9.17 14.56
N THR A 216 30.78 -10.30 14.81
CA THR A 216 29.78 -10.54 15.88
C THR A 216 28.30 -10.43 15.49
N THR A 217 27.73 -11.62 15.31
CA THR A 217 26.41 -12.11 15.77
C THR A 217 25.31 -11.06 16.02
N HIS A 218 24.30 -11.04 15.14
CA HIS A 218 23.02 -10.38 15.42
C HIS A 218 21.83 -11.35 15.27
N PRO A 219 20.81 -11.25 16.15
CA PRO A 219 19.54 -11.96 16.05
C PRO A 219 18.61 -11.34 14.99
N HIS A 220 17.55 -12.07 14.64
CA HIS A 220 16.60 -11.76 13.56
C HIS A 220 16.01 -10.32 13.62
N PRO A 221 16.00 -9.55 12.50
CA PRO A 221 15.76 -8.11 12.49
C PRO A 221 14.29 -7.63 12.44
N TRP A 222 13.28 -8.50 12.56
CA TRP A 222 11.88 -8.09 12.40
C TRP A 222 11.08 -7.95 13.72
N LEU A 223 11.72 -8.14 14.87
CA LEU A 223 11.06 -8.16 16.19
C LEU A 223 11.20 -6.88 17.02
N ILE A 224 11.82 -5.80 16.51
CA ILE A 224 12.17 -4.62 17.34
C ILE A 224 11.25 -3.39 17.15
N HIS A 225 10.33 -3.36 16.17
CA HIS A 225 9.59 -2.11 15.86
C HIS A 225 8.11 -2.03 16.25
N LEU A 226 7.61 -2.87 17.16
CA LEU A 226 6.19 -2.82 17.56
C LEU A 226 5.90 -2.11 18.90
N ARG A 227 6.90 -1.58 19.62
CA ARG A 227 6.65 -0.97 20.95
C ARG A 227 6.65 0.55 21.05
N ASP A 228 7.22 1.30 20.12
CA ASP A 228 7.32 2.76 20.26
C ASP A 228 6.97 3.52 18.98
N CYS A 229 5.69 3.53 18.62
CA CYS A 229 5.17 4.44 17.61
C CYS A 229 4.01 5.28 18.20
N PRO A 230 4.27 6.46 18.78
CA PRO A 230 3.22 7.39 19.15
C PRO A 230 2.68 8.03 17.87
N SER A 231 1.71 7.38 17.23
CA SER A 231 1.01 7.96 16.08
C SER A 231 -0.05 8.97 16.57
N PRO A 232 0.02 10.25 16.18
CA PRO A 232 -0.99 11.26 16.53
C PRO A 232 -2.34 11.07 15.80
N PHE A 233 -2.54 9.97 15.06
CA PHE A 233 -3.74 9.75 14.23
C PHE A 233 -4.72 8.68 14.76
N ALA A 234 -4.48 8.13 15.96
CA ALA A 234 -5.46 7.25 16.62
C ALA A 234 -6.79 7.94 16.97
N ARG A 235 -6.88 9.27 16.83
CA ARG A 235 -8.05 10.07 17.24
C ARG A 235 -9.04 10.41 16.11
N ALA A 236 -8.78 10.02 14.86
CA ALA A 236 -9.61 10.45 13.72
C ALA A 236 -10.77 9.50 13.36
N TRP A 237 -10.86 8.31 13.95
CA TRP A 237 -11.86 7.31 13.54
C TRP A 237 -12.42 6.49 14.72
N ALA A 238 -12.75 7.16 15.81
CA ALA A 238 -13.67 6.60 16.80
C ALA A 238 -15.10 6.60 16.18
N PRO A 239 -15.84 5.47 16.21
CA PRO A 239 -17.25 5.49 15.83
C PRO A 239 -18.00 6.39 16.82
N ALA A 240 -18.91 7.23 16.31
CA ALA A 240 -19.74 8.08 17.14
C ALA A 240 -20.45 7.24 18.21
N GLU A 241 -20.08 7.46 19.47
CA GLU A 241 -20.75 6.86 20.62
C GLU A 241 -22.23 7.28 20.58
N ARG A 242 -23.09 6.31 20.29
CA ARG A 242 -24.53 6.47 20.42
C ARG A 242 -24.81 6.49 21.93
N HIS A 243 -24.94 7.68 22.50
CA HIS A 243 -25.42 7.85 23.88
C HIS A 243 -26.87 7.36 23.98
N SER A 244 -27.07 6.09 24.32
CA SER A 244 -28.32 5.61 24.89
C SER A 244 -28.32 6.00 26.38
N GLY A 245 -28.91 7.16 26.67
CA GLY A 245 -29.16 7.59 28.04
C GLY A 245 -30.32 6.79 28.64
N THR A 246 -30.02 6.05 29.70
CA THR A 246 -30.97 5.77 30.78
C THR A 246 -30.18 5.70 32.09
N PRO A 247 -30.59 6.46 33.11
CA PRO A 247 -30.43 6.00 34.48
C PRO A 247 -31.81 5.82 35.13
N PHE A 248 -32.05 4.61 35.60
CA PHE A 248 -32.87 4.34 36.77
C PHE A 248 -32.15 4.84 38.02
N GLY A 249 -32.90 5.26 39.05
CA GLY A 249 -32.49 5.07 40.44
C GLY A 249 -32.67 6.26 41.39
N ASP A 250 -33.82 6.25 42.07
CA ASP A 250 -33.99 6.26 43.54
C ASP A 250 -33.65 7.46 44.45
N GLY A 251 -34.62 7.72 45.34
CA GLY A 251 -34.49 8.34 46.67
C GLY A 251 -34.92 9.81 46.68
N VAL A 252 -35.74 10.34 47.62
CA VAL A 252 -35.91 10.14 49.08
C VAL A 252 -37.10 11.07 49.48
N PRO A 253 -37.66 11.07 50.71
CA PRO A 253 -38.18 10.01 51.58
C PRO A 253 -39.73 9.87 51.52
#